data_AF-A0A2L0GHN2-F1
#
_entry.id   AF-A0A2L0GHN2-F1
#
_cell.length_a   1.000
_cell.length_b   1.000
_cell.length_c   1.000
_cell.angle_alpha   90.00
_cell.angle_beta   90.00
_cell.angle_gamma   90.00
#
_symmetry.space_group_name_H-M   'P 1'
#
loop_
_entity.id
_entity.type
_entity.pdbx_description
1 polymer ?
#
loop_
_entity_poly.entity_id
_entity_poly.type
_entity_poly.pdbx_seq_one_letter_code
_entity_poly.pdbx_strand_id
1 'polypeptide(L)'
;MNERIRLPDGTVRHLNDSGECADLIQEIGVEYAAASADGRRIDAERWAKAYDDAFALLPRLMIADLIEEKSKLQPIKRHAELCADWWLDLNRADRGCQPTEVSPAQRAIIAGNQFAPSSWSEAREAIDLLHEFRVPDSLRFYQAEGKARDLCQAAKGLELAIEASIDALSRAHASRDAWAGFQNGAYQQYLKARGTFEFAMEALDA
;
A
#
# COMPACT_ATOMS: atom_id res chain seq x y z
N MET A 1 15.54 -3.43 -4.17
CA MET A 1 16.19 -3.82 -5.45
C MET A 1 17.33 -2.83 -5.66
N ASN A 2 18.50 -3.22 -6.15
CA ASN A 2 19.63 -2.27 -6.32
C ASN A 2 19.89 -2.03 -7.80
N GLU A 3 19.21 -1.03 -8.37
CA GLU A 3 19.52 -0.57 -9.71
C GLU A 3 20.71 0.39 -9.68
N ARG A 4 21.45 0.46 -10.79
CA ARG A 4 22.61 1.33 -10.91
C ARG A 4 22.65 2.00 -12.27
N ILE A 5 22.97 3.28 -12.26
CA ILE A 5 23.13 4.08 -13.48
C ILE A 5 24.44 4.86 -13.40
N ARG A 6 25.13 4.92 -14.53
CA ARG A 6 26.35 5.73 -14.69
C ARG A 6 25.98 7.05 -15.35
N LEU A 7 26.35 8.15 -14.70
CA LEU A 7 26.13 9.50 -15.19
C LEU A 7 27.25 9.96 -16.13
N PRO A 8 27.02 11.03 -16.93
CA PRO A 8 28.01 11.56 -17.86
C PRO A 8 29.33 12.03 -17.23
N ASP A 9 29.31 12.40 -15.95
CA ASP A 9 30.49 12.76 -15.15
C ASP A 9 31.32 11.53 -14.68
N GLY A 10 30.82 10.32 -14.94
CA GLY A 10 31.43 9.05 -14.53
C GLY A 10 30.94 8.53 -13.19
N THR A 11 30.15 9.32 -12.45
CA THR A 11 29.57 8.92 -11.15
C THR A 11 28.59 7.78 -11.35
N VAL A 12 28.58 6.81 -10.43
CA VAL A 12 27.58 5.73 -10.39
C VAL A 12 26.59 6.04 -9.27
N ARG A 13 25.31 6.19 -9.63
CA ARG A 13 24.20 6.32 -8.69
C ARG A 13 23.59 4.94 -8.45
N HIS A 14 23.28 4.66 -7.19
CA HIS A 14 22.50 3.49 -6.78
C HIS A 14 21.08 3.97 -6.50
N LEU A 15 20.09 3.25 -7.05
CA LEU A 15 18.67 3.55 -6.93
C LEU A 15 17.98 2.38 -6.24
N ASN A 16 17.36 2.67 -5.09
CA ASN A 16 16.72 1.68 -4.23
C ASN A 16 15.21 1.59 -4.48
N ASP A 17 14.59 2.72 -4.87
CA ASP A 17 13.15 2.87 -5.08
C ASP A 17 12.83 3.81 -6.26
N SER A 18 11.54 3.93 -6.60
CA SER A 18 11.09 4.77 -7.71
C SER A 18 11.19 6.27 -7.41
N GLY A 19 11.20 6.67 -6.14
CA GLY A 19 11.35 8.07 -5.71
C GLY A 19 12.75 8.58 -6.02
N GLU A 20 13.79 7.86 -5.59
CA GLU A 20 15.19 8.18 -5.90
C GLU A 20 15.42 8.25 -7.42
N CYS A 21 14.76 7.38 -8.19
CA CYS A 21 14.85 7.41 -9.65
C CYS A 21 14.17 8.64 -10.26
N ALA A 22 13.01 9.04 -9.74
CA ALA A 22 12.29 10.23 -10.20
C ALA A 22 13.08 11.51 -9.90
N ASP A 23 13.69 11.59 -8.71
CA ASP A 23 14.56 12.70 -8.32
C ASP A 23 15.78 12.78 -9.25
N LEU A 24 16.42 11.64 -9.55
CA LEU A 24 17.54 11.59 -10.48
C LEU A 24 17.15 12.05 -11.90
N ILE A 25 15.98 11.66 -12.39
CA ILE A 25 15.47 12.11 -13.69
C ILE A 25 15.32 13.63 -13.72
N GLN A 26 14.86 14.23 -12.62
CA GLN A 26 14.76 15.68 -12.48
C GLN A 26 16.14 16.34 -12.45
N GLU A 27 17.11 15.80 -11.68
CA GLU A 27 18.50 16.27 -11.65
C GLU A 27 19.12 16.26 -13.06
N ILE A 28 19.01 15.14 -13.78
CA ILE A 28 19.51 15.00 -15.15
C ILE A 28 18.85 16.03 -16.08
N GLY A 29 17.54 16.28 -15.90
CA GLY A 29 16.81 17.28 -16.68
C GLY A 29 17.36 18.70 -16.51
N VAL A 30 17.78 19.07 -15.30
CA VAL A 30 18.41 20.37 -15.01
C VAL A 30 19.78 20.46 -15.71
N GLU A 31 20.61 19.44 -15.60
CA GLU A 31 21.94 19.41 -16.23
C GLU A 31 21.87 19.43 -17.77
N TYR A 32 20.90 18.70 -18.33
CA TYR A 32 20.60 18.74 -19.76
C TYR A 32 20.21 20.15 -20.23
N ALA A 33 19.33 20.84 -19.48
CA ALA A 33 18.90 22.18 -19.81
C ALA A 33 20.06 23.19 -19.75
N ALA A 34 20.93 23.08 -18.73
CA ALA A 34 22.13 23.90 -18.60
C ALA A 34 23.11 23.68 -19.77
N ALA A 35 23.43 22.42 -20.09
CA ALA A 35 24.32 22.09 -21.20
C ALA A 35 23.78 22.59 -22.56
N SER A 36 22.46 22.53 -22.75
CA SER A 36 21.80 23.04 -23.95
C SER A 36 21.88 24.56 -24.05
N ALA A 37 21.65 25.28 -22.94
CA ALA A 37 21.75 26.73 -22.88
C ALA A 37 23.18 27.24 -23.14
N ASP A 38 24.19 26.50 -22.68
CA ASP A 38 25.61 26.82 -22.88
C ASP A 38 26.14 26.45 -24.29
N GLY A 39 25.33 25.81 -25.14
CA GLY A 39 25.77 25.30 -26.45
C GLY A 39 26.71 24.09 -26.37
N ARG A 40 26.82 23.44 -25.20
CA ARG A 40 27.64 22.24 -24.97
C ARG A 40 26.96 20.99 -25.53
N ARG A 41 26.89 20.90 -26.86
CA ARG A 41 26.11 19.88 -27.58
C ARG A 41 26.44 18.43 -27.21
N ILE A 42 27.73 18.09 -27.09
CA ILE A 42 28.16 16.73 -26.72
C ILE A 42 27.69 16.38 -25.30
N ASP A 43 27.77 17.33 -24.37
CA ASP A 43 27.32 17.11 -22.99
C ASP A 43 25.79 16.96 -22.95
N ALA A 44 25.06 17.79 -23.69
CA ALA A 44 23.61 17.68 -23.81
C ALA A 44 23.17 16.31 -24.36
N GLU A 45 23.86 15.79 -25.39
CA GLU A 45 23.59 14.44 -25.93
C GLU A 45 23.87 13.33 -24.89
N ARG A 46 24.92 13.47 -24.08
CA ARG A 46 25.23 12.52 -22.99
C ARG A 46 24.18 12.57 -21.87
N TRP A 47 23.74 13.76 -21.47
CA TRP A 47 22.67 13.93 -20.47
C TRP A 47 21.33 13.43 -20.99
N ALA A 48 21.00 13.64 -22.27
CA ALA A 48 19.81 13.08 -22.89
C ALA A 48 19.81 11.55 -22.86
N LYS A 49 20.96 10.92 -23.13
CA LYS A 49 21.10 9.47 -23.00
C LYS A 49 20.93 9.00 -21.55
N ALA A 50 21.56 9.68 -20.59
CA ALA A 50 21.42 9.35 -19.16
C ALA A 50 19.96 9.47 -18.70
N TYR A 51 19.24 10.46 -19.21
CA TYR A 51 17.82 10.64 -18.96
C TYR A 51 17.02 9.43 -19.44
N ASP A 52 17.21 9.00 -20.69
CA ASP A 52 16.46 7.87 -21.25
C ASP A 52 16.82 6.56 -20.53
N ASP A 53 18.08 6.37 -20.14
CA ASP A 53 18.52 5.22 -19.35
C ASP A 53 17.86 5.20 -17.95
N ALA A 54 17.79 6.35 -17.26
CA ALA A 54 17.11 6.46 -15.96
C ALA A 54 15.60 6.24 -16.10
N PHE A 55 15.01 6.84 -17.13
CA PHE A 55 13.58 6.72 -17.42
C PHE A 55 13.15 5.28 -17.71
N ALA A 56 14.02 4.49 -18.35
CA ALA A 56 13.75 3.06 -18.60
C ALA A 56 13.73 2.20 -17.31
N LEU A 57 14.34 2.68 -16.22
CA LEU A 57 14.34 1.99 -14.92
C LEU A 57 13.09 2.31 -14.10
N LEU A 58 12.54 3.52 -14.25
CA LEU A 58 11.46 4.03 -13.41
C LEU A 58 10.22 3.10 -13.34
N PRO A 59 9.68 2.56 -14.45
CA PRO A 59 8.55 1.62 -14.38
C PRO A 59 8.87 0.35 -13.57
N ARG A 60 10.11 -0.16 -13.65
CA ARG A 60 10.52 -1.37 -12.95
C ARG A 60 10.59 -1.14 -11.45
N LEU A 61 11.16 -0.01 -11.04
CA LEU A 61 11.22 0.40 -9.64
C LEU A 61 9.81 0.64 -9.08
N MET A 62 8.94 1.34 -9.84
CA MET A 62 7.56 1.58 -9.42
C MET A 62 6.76 0.27 -9.26
N ILE A 63 6.96 -0.71 -10.15
CA ILE A 63 6.34 -2.04 -9.99
C ILE A 63 6.85 -2.72 -8.71
N ALA A 64 8.15 -2.63 -8.40
CA ALA A 64 8.71 -3.21 -7.19
C ALA A 64 8.10 -2.58 -5.93
N ASP A 65 8.00 -1.24 -5.89
CA ASP A 65 7.39 -0.50 -4.79
C ASP A 65 5.91 -0.89 -4.59
N LEU A 66 5.15 -0.99 -5.67
CA LEU A 66 3.75 -1.42 -5.66
C LEU A 66 3.56 -2.86 -5.16
N ILE A 67 4.47 -3.77 -5.52
CA ILE A 67 4.47 -5.15 -5.02
C ILE A 67 4.73 -5.18 -3.52
N GLU A 68 5.70 -4.39 -3.06
CA GLU A 68 6.02 -4.28 -1.63
C GLU A 68 4.85 -3.69 -0.84
N GLU A 69 4.21 -2.63 -1.36
CA GLU A 69 3.02 -2.04 -0.76
C GLU A 69 1.87 -3.04 -0.67
N LYS A 70 1.59 -3.79 -1.74
CA LYS A 70 0.60 -4.87 -1.72
C LYS A 70 0.91 -5.90 -0.64
N SER A 71 2.18 -6.29 -0.49
CA SER A 71 2.61 -7.24 0.54
C SER A 71 2.36 -6.70 1.95
N LYS A 72 2.58 -5.40 2.19
CA LYS A 72 2.32 -4.74 3.48
C LYS A 72 0.82 -4.56 3.75
N LEU A 73 0.00 -4.42 2.71
CA LEU A 73 -1.45 -4.25 2.81
C LEU A 73 -2.18 -5.53 3.27
N GLN A 74 -1.74 -6.71 2.83
CA GLN A 74 -2.39 -7.99 3.16
C GLN A 74 -2.59 -8.24 4.67
N PRO A 75 -1.56 -8.10 5.54
CA PRO A 75 -1.76 -8.32 6.97
C PRO A 75 -2.73 -7.29 7.58
N ILE A 76 -2.69 -6.03 7.14
CA ILE A 76 -3.60 -4.99 7.63
C ILE A 76 -5.05 -5.32 7.26
N LYS A 77 -5.29 -5.64 5.98
CA LYS A 77 -6.60 -6.08 5.49
C LYS A 77 -7.11 -7.29 6.26
N ARG A 78 -6.26 -8.30 6.45
CA ARG A 78 -6.63 -9.53 7.17
C ARG A 78 -6.99 -9.23 8.63
N HIS A 79 -6.23 -8.36 9.29
CA HIS A 79 -6.52 -7.95 10.65
C HIS A 79 -7.85 -7.19 10.75
N ALA A 80 -8.08 -6.22 9.85
CA ALA A 80 -9.34 -5.48 9.80
C ALA A 80 -10.56 -6.41 9.56
N GLU A 81 -10.42 -7.45 8.74
CA GLU A 81 -11.48 -8.45 8.51
C GLU A 81 -11.82 -9.21 9.79
N LEU A 82 -10.79 -9.65 10.54
CA LEU A 82 -10.97 -10.33 11.82
C LEU A 82 -11.62 -9.40 12.86
N CYS A 83 -11.21 -8.14 12.94
CA CYS A 83 -11.83 -7.14 13.83
C CYS A 83 -13.29 -6.90 13.46
N ALA A 84 -13.61 -6.74 12.17
CA ALA A 84 -14.98 -6.53 11.70
C ALA A 84 -15.91 -7.69 12.09
N ASP A 85 -15.46 -8.94 11.89
CA ASP A 85 -16.23 -10.13 12.23
C ASP A 85 -16.37 -10.30 13.75
N TRP A 86 -15.31 -10.04 14.51
CA TRP A 86 -15.33 -10.12 15.97
C TRP A 86 -16.24 -9.06 16.60
N TRP A 87 -16.14 -7.80 16.17
CA TRP A 87 -16.95 -6.72 16.71
C TRP A 87 -18.42 -6.83 16.28
N LEU A 88 -18.71 -7.48 15.15
CA LEU A 88 -20.06 -7.90 14.79
C LEU A 88 -20.64 -8.90 15.80
N ASP A 89 -19.85 -9.90 16.20
CA ASP A 89 -20.27 -10.88 17.21
C ASP A 89 -20.49 -10.21 18.58
N LEU A 90 -19.64 -9.26 18.98
CA LEU A 90 -19.85 -8.45 20.19
C LEU A 90 -21.13 -7.61 20.12
N ASN A 91 -21.38 -6.93 19.00
CA ASN A 91 -22.62 -6.16 18.78
C ASN A 91 -23.88 -7.04 18.84
N ARG A 92 -23.80 -8.30 18.36
CA ARG A 92 -24.91 -9.26 18.47
C ARG A 92 -25.12 -9.75 19.90
N ALA A 93 -24.03 -10.06 20.61
CA ALA A 93 -24.10 -10.47 22.01
C ALA A 93 -24.67 -9.37 22.91
N ASP A 94 -24.29 -8.10 22.68
CA ASP A 94 -24.82 -6.93 23.39
C ASP A 94 -26.35 -6.75 23.22
N ARG A 95 -26.89 -7.24 22.09
CA ARG A 95 -28.34 -7.24 21.81
C ARG A 95 -29.06 -8.48 22.36
N GLY A 96 -28.40 -9.28 23.18
CA GLY A 96 -28.97 -10.48 23.81
C GLY A 96 -28.86 -11.76 22.99
N CYS A 97 -28.12 -11.76 21.87
CA CYS A 97 -27.88 -12.94 21.05
C CYS A 97 -26.52 -13.58 21.36
N GLN A 98 -26.23 -13.87 22.63
CA GLN A 98 -24.95 -14.45 23.02
C GLN A 98 -24.86 -15.93 22.58
N PRO A 99 -23.87 -16.31 21.75
CA PRO A 99 -23.65 -17.70 21.40
C PRO A 99 -23.15 -18.50 22.60
N THR A 100 -23.47 -19.79 22.67
CA THR A 100 -22.91 -20.72 23.67
C THR A 100 -21.58 -21.32 23.20
N GLU A 101 -21.45 -21.54 21.90
CA GLU A 101 -20.27 -22.14 21.27
C GLU A 101 -19.28 -21.08 20.77
N VAL A 102 -18.02 -21.47 20.63
CA VAL A 102 -16.97 -20.63 20.04
C VAL A 102 -17.35 -20.25 18.61
N SER A 103 -17.38 -18.96 18.30
CA SER A 103 -17.78 -18.46 16.99
C SER A 103 -16.70 -18.64 15.93
N PRO A 104 -17.03 -18.57 14.62
CA PRO A 104 -16.03 -18.57 13.55
C PRO A 104 -14.98 -17.45 13.69
N ALA A 105 -15.40 -16.24 14.08
CA ALA A 105 -14.49 -15.11 14.29
C ALA A 105 -13.51 -15.40 15.43
N GLN A 106 -14.02 -15.92 16.55
CA GLN A 106 -13.19 -16.33 17.68
C GLN A 106 -12.18 -17.41 17.28
N ARG A 107 -12.63 -18.45 16.58
CA ARG A 107 -11.74 -19.51 16.06
C ARG A 107 -10.64 -18.94 15.16
N ALA A 108 -10.96 -17.99 14.28
CA ALA A 108 -10.00 -17.41 13.37
C ALA A 108 -8.92 -16.58 14.10
N ILE A 109 -9.28 -15.85 15.14
CA ILE A 109 -8.34 -15.10 16.00
C ILE A 109 -7.49 -16.06 16.84
N ILE A 110 -8.11 -17.08 17.42
CA ILE A 110 -7.45 -18.04 18.31
C ILE A 110 -6.54 -19.02 17.57
N ALA A 111 -6.81 -19.34 16.30
CA ALA A 111 -5.98 -20.25 15.51
C ALA A 111 -4.50 -19.81 15.40
N GLY A 112 -4.20 -18.52 15.62
CA GLY A 112 -2.84 -18.00 15.72
C GLY A 112 -2.20 -18.07 17.11
N ASN A 113 -2.91 -18.61 18.12
CA ASN A 113 -2.56 -18.54 19.54
C ASN A 113 -2.65 -19.93 20.22
N GLN A 114 -2.04 -20.08 21.40
CA GLN A 114 -2.01 -21.36 22.15
C GLN A 114 -3.29 -21.61 22.99
N PHE A 115 -4.35 -20.84 22.79
CA PHE A 115 -5.60 -20.99 23.54
C PHE A 115 -6.49 -22.08 22.94
N ALA A 116 -7.14 -22.86 23.81
CA ALA A 116 -8.12 -23.88 23.40
C ALA A 116 -9.44 -23.71 24.18
N PRO A 117 -10.15 -22.57 24.00
CA PRO A 117 -11.38 -22.32 24.72
C PRO A 117 -12.49 -23.28 24.27
N SER A 118 -13.31 -23.69 25.24
CA SER A 118 -14.39 -24.64 25.05
C SER A 118 -15.78 -23.97 24.94
N SER A 119 -15.85 -22.68 25.28
CA SER A 119 -17.08 -21.88 25.23
C SER A 119 -16.86 -20.50 24.66
N TRP A 120 -17.95 -19.84 24.26
CA TRP A 120 -17.90 -18.46 23.76
C TRP A 120 -17.29 -17.48 24.78
N SER A 121 -17.63 -17.65 26.07
CA SER A 121 -17.13 -16.78 27.14
C SER A 121 -15.63 -16.95 27.38
N GLU A 122 -15.14 -18.19 27.44
CA GLU A 122 -13.70 -18.47 27.55
C GLU A 122 -12.94 -17.91 26.34
N ALA A 123 -13.50 -18.05 25.14
CA ALA A 123 -12.91 -17.51 23.93
C ALA A 123 -12.88 -15.97 23.94
N ARG A 124 -13.94 -15.33 24.44
CA ARG A 124 -13.96 -13.88 24.62
C ARG A 124 -12.90 -13.41 25.61
N GLU A 125 -12.80 -14.03 26.78
CA GLU A 125 -11.79 -13.69 27.79
C GLU A 125 -10.37 -13.79 27.22
N ALA A 126 -10.09 -14.82 26.42
CA ALA A 126 -8.80 -14.97 25.75
C ALA A 126 -8.53 -13.86 24.72
N ILE A 127 -9.54 -13.47 23.93
CA ILE A 127 -9.42 -12.40 22.91
C ILE A 127 -9.31 -11.02 23.55
N ASP A 128 -9.97 -10.78 24.69
CA ASP A 128 -9.90 -9.52 25.43
C ASP A 128 -8.48 -9.23 25.95
N LEU A 129 -7.60 -10.24 26.03
CA LEU A 129 -6.16 -10.08 26.33
C LEU A 129 -5.32 -9.62 25.12
N LEU A 130 -5.87 -9.71 23.90
CA LEU A 130 -5.20 -9.32 22.66
C LEU A 130 -5.54 -7.86 22.33
N HIS A 131 -4.61 -6.95 22.61
CA HIS A 131 -4.83 -5.52 22.47
C HIS A 131 -5.28 -5.11 21.06
N GLU A 132 -4.79 -5.78 20.03
CA GLU A 132 -5.11 -5.51 18.64
C GLU A 132 -6.56 -5.84 18.26
N PHE A 133 -7.28 -6.68 19.01
CA PHE A 133 -8.70 -7.00 18.77
C PHE A 133 -9.66 -6.24 19.69
N ARG A 134 -9.13 -5.40 20.58
CA ARG A 134 -9.94 -4.60 21.49
C ARG A 134 -10.65 -3.48 20.73
N VAL A 135 -11.93 -3.29 21.05
CA VAL A 135 -12.72 -2.16 20.54
C VAL A 135 -12.17 -0.87 21.14
N PRO A 136 -11.90 0.19 20.34
CA PRO A 136 -11.49 1.48 20.87
C PRO A 136 -12.50 2.02 21.89
N ASP A 137 -12.01 2.55 23.01
CA ASP A 137 -12.87 2.99 24.13
C ASP A 137 -13.81 4.15 23.73
N SER A 138 -13.47 4.90 22.68
CA SER A 138 -14.28 5.97 22.09
C SER A 138 -15.47 5.47 21.26
N LEU A 139 -15.54 4.17 20.94
CA LEU A 139 -16.49 3.60 19.99
C LEU A 139 -17.44 2.58 20.62
N ARG A 140 -18.69 2.60 20.15
CA ARG A 140 -19.62 1.47 20.35
C ARG A 140 -19.30 0.35 19.37
N PHE A 141 -19.68 -0.90 19.71
CA PHE A 141 -19.43 -2.07 18.86
C PHE A 141 -19.90 -1.89 17.42
N TYR A 142 -21.08 -1.33 17.18
CA TYR A 142 -21.59 -1.09 15.82
C TYR A 142 -20.79 -0.02 15.06
N GLN A 143 -20.20 0.97 15.74
CA GLN A 143 -19.37 2.00 15.10
C GLN A 143 -18.00 1.43 14.74
N ALA A 144 -17.40 0.67 15.65
CA ALA A 144 -16.14 -0.01 15.43
C ALA A 144 -16.25 -1.03 14.28
N GLU A 145 -17.30 -1.85 14.29
CA GLU A 145 -17.60 -2.80 13.21
C GLU A 145 -17.77 -2.10 11.84
N GLY A 146 -18.52 -0.99 11.81
CA GLY A 146 -18.66 -0.18 10.59
C GLY A 146 -17.32 0.34 10.08
N LYS A 147 -16.50 0.95 10.95
CA LYS A 147 -15.18 1.48 10.59
C LYS A 147 -14.21 0.39 10.12
N ALA A 148 -14.18 -0.77 10.78
CA ALA A 148 -13.37 -1.90 10.35
C ALA A 148 -13.80 -2.44 8.97
N ARG A 149 -15.10 -2.46 8.67
CA ARG A 149 -15.62 -2.82 7.34
C ARG A 149 -15.24 -1.81 6.27
N ASP A 150 -15.33 -0.52 6.58
CA ASP A 150 -14.91 0.55 5.68
C ASP A 150 -13.41 0.41 5.35
N LEU A 151 -12.58 0.13 6.35
CA LEU A 151 -11.16 -0.17 6.16
C LEU A 151 -10.93 -1.40 5.28
N CYS A 152 -11.68 -2.50 5.49
CA CYS A 152 -11.60 -3.69 4.63
C CYS A 152 -11.95 -3.36 3.16
N GLN A 153 -12.98 -2.54 2.95
CA GLN A 153 -13.42 -2.16 1.61
C GLN A 153 -12.40 -1.23 0.94
N ALA A 154 -11.85 -0.27 1.70
CA ALA A 154 -10.78 0.61 1.21
C ALA A 154 -9.51 -0.18 0.87
N ALA A 155 -9.12 -1.15 1.70
CA ALA A 155 -7.98 -2.03 1.43
C ALA A 155 -8.17 -2.86 0.15
N LYS A 156 -9.37 -3.41 -0.09
CA LYS A 156 -9.70 -4.09 -1.36
C LYS A 156 -9.61 -3.13 -2.55
N GLY A 157 -10.10 -1.91 -2.40
CA GLY A 157 -9.99 -0.88 -3.43
C GLY A 157 -8.54 -0.53 -3.77
N LEU A 158 -7.69 -0.37 -2.75
CA LEU A 158 -6.26 -0.12 -2.91
C LEU A 158 -5.55 -1.30 -3.57
N GLU A 159 -5.84 -2.54 -3.16
CA GLU A 159 -5.28 -3.75 -3.77
C GLU A 159 -5.56 -3.82 -5.28
N LEU A 160 -6.82 -3.57 -5.69
CA LEU A 160 -7.20 -3.54 -7.11
C LEU A 160 -6.50 -2.41 -7.87
N ALA A 161 -6.36 -1.24 -7.26
CA ALA A 161 -5.69 -0.10 -7.88
C ALA A 161 -4.17 -0.35 -8.04
N ILE A 162 -3.54 -1.05 -7.09
CA ILE A 162 -2.16 -1.52 -7.19
C ILE A 162 -2.03 -2.51 -8.36
N GLU A 163 -2.90 -3.51 -8.45
CA GLU A 163 -2.86 -4.50 -9.54
C GLU A 163 -3.04 -3.85 -10.92
N ALA A 164 -3.99 -2.93 -11.04
CA ALA A 164 -4.20 -2.17 -12.27
C ALA A 164 -2.98 -1.31 -12.65
N SER A 165 -2.30 -0.73 -11.66
CA SER A 165 -1.08 0.05 -11.87
C SER A 165 0.08 -0.82 -12.35
N ILE A 166 0.26 -2.01 -11.76
CA ILE A 166 1.28 -2.98 -12.19
C ILE A 166 1.01 -3.43 -13.63
N ASP A 167 -0.24 -3.76 -13.97
CA ASP A 167 -0.62 -4.17 -15.34
C ASP A 167 -0.39 -3.03 -16.34
N ALA A 168 -0.77 -1.79 -16.00
CA ALA A 168 -0.53 -0.62 -16.85
C ALA A 168 0.97 -0.38 -17.09
N LEU A 169 1.79 -0.45 -16.04
CA LEU A 169 3.25 -0.29 -16.14
C LEU A 169 3.92 -1.43 -16.92
N SER A 170 3.38 -2.64 -16.82
CA SER A 170 3.89 -3.81 -17.55
C SER A 170 3.60 -3.73 -19.05
N ARG A 171 2.51 -3.06 -19.44
CA ARG A 171 2.15 -2.80 -20.85
C ARG A 171 2.81 -1.55 -21.41
N ALA A 172 3.15 -0.60 -20.54
CA ALA A 172 3.88 0.59 -20.92
C ALA A 172 5.28 0.17 -21.42
N HIS A 173 5.54 0.36 -22.71
CA HIS A 173 6.92 0.47 -23.15
C HIS A 173 7.57 1.68 -22.47
N ALA A 174 8.90 1.71 -22.36
CA ALA A 174 9.66 2.79 -21.73
C ALA A 174 9.64 4.10 -22.55
N SER A 175 8.46 4.54 -23.01
CA SER A 175 8.24 5.80 -23.72
C SER A 175 7.61 6.84 -22.79
N ARG A 176 7.91 8.11 -23.07
CA ARG A 176 7.41 9.25 -22.29
C ARG A 176 5.89 9.37 -22.37
N ASP A 177 5.31 9.09 -23.52
CA ASP A 177 3.85 9.13 -23.72
C ASP A 177 3.14 8.04 -22.92
N ALA A 178 3.69 6.82 -22.88
CA ALA A 178 3.12 5.72 -22.09
C ALA A 178 3.15 6.03 -20.59
N TRP A 179 4.23 6.64 -20.12
CA TRP A 179 4.34 7.11 -18.74
C TRP A 179 3.35 8.22 -18.41
N ALA A 180 3.21 9.23 -19.28
CA ALA A 180 2.20 10.27 -19.10
C ALA A 180 0.77 9.69 -19.07
N GLY A 181 0.49 8.68 -19.91
CA GLY A 181 -0.76 7.94 -19.89
C GLY A 181 -0.99 7.20 -18.55
N PHE A 182 0.04 6.52 -18.03
CA PHE A 182 0.00 5.89 -16.71
C PHE A 182 -0.27 6.91 -15.59
N GLN A 183 0.49 8.01 -15.57
CA GLN A 183 0.40 9.06 -14.55
C GLN A 183 -0.98 9.73 -14.49
N ASN A 184 -1.61 9.94 -15.65
CA ASN A 184 -2.95 10.54 -15.75
C ASN A 184 -4.09 9.53 -15.61
N GLY A 185 -3.79 8.24 -15.64
CA GLY A 185 -4.75 7.14 -15.58
C GLY A 185 -4.65 6.34 -14.29
N ALA A 186 -4.02 5.16 -14.38
CA ALA A 186 -3.93 4.19 -13.28
C ALA A 186 -3.30 4.78 -12.01
N TYR A 187 -2.29 5.66 -12.14
CA TYR A 187 -1.64 6.26 -10.98
C TYR A 187 -2.57 7.17 -10.18
N GLN A 188 -3.43 7.97 -10.82
CA GLN A 188 -4.41 8.80 -10.10
C GLN A 188 -5.43 7.94 -9.35
N GLN A 189 -5.82 6.81 -9.93
CA GLN A 189 -6.73 5.87 -9.26
C GLN A 189 -6.07 5.24 -8.04
N TYR A 190 -4.79 4.84 -8.16
CA TYR A 190 -3.98 4.38 -7.05
C TYR A 190 -3.89 5.42 -5.93
N LEU A 191 -3.52 6.68 -6.24
CA LEU A 191 -3.42 7.74 -5.24
C LEU A 191 -4.75 7.99 -4.52
N LYS A 192 -5.87 7.99 -5.26
CA LYS A 192 -7.21 8.13 -4.68
C LYS A 192 -7.56 6.97 -3.75
N ALA A 193 -7.28 5.74 -4.17
CA ALA A 193 -7.55 4.55 -3.37
C ALA A 193 -6.69 4.54 -2.09
N ARG A 194 -5.42 4.93 -2.21
CA ARG A 194 -4.50 5.06 -1.08
C ARG A 194 -4.99 6.09 -0.06
N GLY A 195 -5.38 7.28 -0.50
CA GLY A 195 -5.96 8.29 0.41
C GLY A 195 -7.25 7.84 1.08
N THR A 196 -8.09 7.05 0.38
CA THR A 196 -9.30 6.45 0.99
C THR A 196 -8.96 5.43 2.06
N PHE A 197 -7.92 4.64 1.83
CA PHE A 197 -7.42 3.66 2.80
C PHE A 197 -6.78 4.33 4.03
N GLU A 198 -5.93 5.33 3.83
CA GLU A 198 -5.31 6.12 4.91
C GLU A 198 -6.39 6.79 5.78
N PHE A 199 -7.40 7.41 5.17
CA PHE A 199 -8.53 7.98 5.90
C PHE A 199 -9.30 6.94 6.72
N ALA A 200 -9.55 5.75 6.16
CA ALA A 200 -10.25 4.68 6.88
C ALA A 200 -9.43 4.13 8.05
N MET A 201 -8.10 4.06 7.92
CA MET A 201 -7.20 3.70 9.01
C MET A 201 -7.25 4.74 10.14
N GLU A 202 -7.06 6.02 9.82
CA GLU A 202 -7.11 7.10 10.81
C GLU A 202 -8.46 7.16 11.51
N ALA A 203 -9.54 6.95 10.77
CA ALA A 203 -10.88 6.89 11.34
C ALA A 203 -11.04 5.74 12.32
N LEU A 204 -10.35 4.60 12.14
CA LEU A 204 -10.44 3.47 13.06
C LEU A 204 -9.62 3.71 14.34
N ASP A 205 -8.50 4.43 14.24
CA ASP A 205 -7.61 4.75 15.35
C ASP A 205 -8.12 5.89 16.26
N ALA A 206 -9.04 6.73 15.78
CA ALA A 206 -9.65 7.86 16.50
C ALA A 206 -10.95 7.51 17.26
#